data_AF-A0AA51EXQ5-F1
#
_entry.id   AF-A0AA51EXQ5-F1
#
_cell.length_a   1.000
_cell.length_b   1.000
_cell.length_c   1.000
_cell.angle_alpha   90.00
_cell.angle_beta   90.00
_cell.angle_gamma   90.00
#
_symmetry.space_group_name_H-M   'P 1'
#
loop_
_entity.id
_entity.type
_entity.pdbx_description
1 polymer ?
#
loop_
_entity_poly.entity_id
_entity_poly.type
_entity_poly.pdbx_seq_one_letter_code
_entity_poly.pdbx_strand_id
1 'polypeptide(L)'
;PILGFTHLQPAQLTTVGKRGSLWLSDLLMDERALSRAREDLRFRGVKGTTGTQASFLQLFKGDSAKVRALDKRVAELAGFNKRYIVTGQTYSRKVDLEVISALSGLGATVHKMCSDIRILASRKELEEPFEASQIGSSAMPYKRNPMRSERCCALA
;
A
#
# COMPACT_ATOMS: atom_id res chain seq x y z
N PRO A 1 11.18 20.55 -22.83
CA PRO A 1 12.26 19.53 -22.81
C PRO A 1 13.08 19.67 -21.52
N ILE A 2 13.67 18.59 -21.01
CA ILE A 2 14.55 18.59 -19.82
C ILE A 2 15.71 17.63 -20.02
N LEU A 3 16.87 17.88 -19.40
CA LEU A 3 18.03 17.00 -19.50
C LEU A 3 17.71 15.61 -18.90
N GLY A 4 18.01 14.56 -19.66
CA GLY A 4 17.94 13.19 -19.18
C GLY A 4 19.16 12.85 -18.35
N PHE A 5 19.03 11.87 -17.44
CA PHE A 5 20.12 11.44 -16.59
C PHE A 5 20.19 9.91 -16.49
N THR A 6 21.37 9.37 -16.76
CA THR A 6 21.77 8.00 -16.43
C THR A 6 23.04 8.10 -15.58
N HIS A 7 23.15 7.35 -14.49
CA HIS A 7 24.22 7.54 -13.48
C HIS A 7 24.33 8.99 -12.94
N LEU A 8 23.22 9.75 -12.97
CA LEU A 8 23.18 11.20 -12.72
C LEU A 8 24.09 12.04 -13.65
N GLN A 9 24.59 11.48 -14.75
CA GLN A 9 25.33 12.18 -15.80
C GLN A 9 24.39 12.64 -16.93
N PRO A 10 24.70 13.74 -17.63
CA PRO A 10 23.94 14.21 -18.78
C PRO A 10 23.73 13.11 -19.82
N ALA A 11 22.47 12.90 -20.22
CA ALA A 11 22.06 11.97 -21.27
C ALA A 11 21.13 12.68 -22.27
N GLN A 12 20.62 11.93 -23.25
CA GLN A 12 19.66 12.45 -24.23
C GLN A 12 18.46 13.12 -23.54
N LEU A 13 17.94 14.18 -24.17
CA LEU A 13 16.81 14.95 -23.62
C LEU A 13 15.58 14.06 -23.45
N THR A 14 14.81 14.39 -22.42
CA THR A 14 13.47 13.87 -22.17
C THR A 14 12.50 15.03 -21.95
N THR A 15 11.32 14.76 -21.42
CA THR A 15 10.37 15.80 -20.99
C THR A 15 10.00 15.62 -19.52
N VAL A 16 9.58 16.70 -18.86
CA VAL A 16 9.09 16.65 -17.48
C VAL A 16 7.95 15.64 -17.35
N GLY A 17 6.99 15.65 -18.30
CA GLY A 17 5.88 14.71 -18.35
C GLY A 17 6.32 13.25 -18.55
N LYS A 18 7.31 12.99 -19.42
CA LYS A 18 7.85 11.64 -19.61
C LYS A 18 8.53 11.14 -18.33
N ARG A 19 9.28 11.97 -17.61
CA ARG A 19 9.83 11.59 -16.30
C ARG A 19 8.71 11.29 -15.30
N GLY A 20 7.69 12.14 -15.22
CA GLY A 20 6.52 11.92 -14.37
C GLY A 20 5.77 10.62 -14.69
N SER A 21 5.72 10.22 -15.96
CA SER A 21 5.08 8.96 -16.36
C SER A 21 5.79 7.71 -15.82
N LEU A 22 7.09 7.78 -15.49
CA LEU A 22 7.80 6.67 -14.84
C LEU A 22 7.23 6.45 -13.44
N TRP A 23 7.04 7.54 -12.66
CA TRP A 23 6.46 7.48 -11.32
C TRP A 23 5.00 7.02 -11.35
N LEU A 24 4.21 7.52 -12.31
CA LEU A 24 2.81 7.10 -12.48
C LEU A 24 2.70 5.63 -12.85
N SER A 25 3.61 5.11 -13.68
CA SER A 25 3.64 3.70 -14.06
C SER A 25 3.79 2.80 -12.84
N ASP A 26 4.74 3.12 -11.94
CA ASP A 26 4.97 2.34 -10.73
C ASP A 26 3.76 2.43 -9.77
N LEU A 27 3.19 3.62 -9.57
CA LEU A 27 1.98 3.81 -8.76
C LEU A 27 0.77 3.01 -9.28
N LEU A 28 0.64 2.85 -10.60
CA LEU A 28 -0.40 1.99 -11.20
C LEU A 28 -0.15 0.50 -10.94
N MET A 29 1.10 0.07 -10.78
CA MET A 29 1.41 -1.31 -10.36
C MET A 29 1.05 -1.50 -8.88
N ASP A 30 1.33 -0.51 -8.03
CA ASP A 30 0.99 -0.54 -6.61
C ASP A 30 -0.52 -0.55 -6.40
N GLU A 31 -1.28 0.25 -7.15
CA GLU A 31 -2.75 0.24 -7.11
C GLU A 31 -3.30 -1.16 -7.37
N ARG A 32 -2.80 -1.84 -8.42
CA ARG A 32 -3.22 -3.21 -8.74
C ARG A 32 -2.87 -4.18 -7.61
N ALA A 33 -1.68 -4.07 -7.03
CA ALA A 33 -1.24 -4.93 -5.94
C ALA A 33 -2.12 -4.76 -4.69
N LEU A 34 -2.42 -3.51 -4.33
CA LEU A 34 -3.27 -3.18 -3.18
C LEU A 34 -4.73 -3.59 -3.41
N SER A 35 -5.27 -3.31 -4.60
CA SER A 35 -6.62 -3.72 -4.99
C SER A 35 -6.75 -5.23 -4.96
N ARG A 36 -5.77 -5.97 -5.48
CA ARG A 36 -5.75 -7.44 -5.38
C ARG A 36 -5.70 -7.92 -3.94
N ALA A 37 -4.79 -7.39 -3.12
CA ALA A 37 -4.67 -7.77 -1.72
C ALA A 37 -6.00 -7.55 -0.97
N ARG A 38 -6.68 -6.43 -1.23
CA ARG A 38 -8.01 -6.13 -0.67
C ARG A 38 -9.09 -7.09 -1.16
N GLU A 39 -9.18 -7.33 -2.47
CA GLU A 39 -10.23 -8.16 -3.08
C GLU A 39 -10.12 -9.64 -2.71
N ASP A 40 -8.90 -10.12 -2.44
CA ASP A 40 -8.63 -11.50 -2.05
C ASP A 40 -8.78 -11.77 -0.56
N LEU A 41 -8.94 -10.74 0.28
CA LEU A 41 -9.23 -10.90 1.70
C LEU A 41 -10.49 -11.75 1.90
N ARG A 42 -10.41 -12.70 2.83
CA ARG A 42 -11.52 -13.58 3.19
C ARG A 42 -11.74 -13.53 4.68
N PHE A 43 -13.01 -13.64 5.07
CA PHE A 43 -13.37 -13.71 6.47
C PHE A 43 -12.94 -15.04 7.09
N ARG A 44 -12.38 -15.01 8.30
CA ARG A 44 -12.12 -16.24 9.07
C ARG A 44 -13.42 -16.99 9.34
N GLY A 45 -14.45 -16.27 9.79
CA GLY A 45 -15.72 -16.87 10.20
C GLY A 45 -15.69 -17.52 11.58
N VAL A 46 -16.71 -18.34 11.85
CA VAL A 46 -16.86 -19.08 13.11
C VAL A 46 -16.27 -20.49 12.99
N LYS A 47 -14.98 -20.60 13.32
CA LYS A 47 -14.19 -21.83 13.10
C LYS A 47 -13.86 -22.65 14.34
N GLY A 48 -14.17 -22.13 15.54
CA GLY A 48 -13.80 -22.76 16.81
C GLY A 48 -12.30 -22.64 17.11
N THR A 49 -11.85 -23.28 18.18
CA THR A 49 -10.47 -23.15 18.70
C THR A 49 -9.42 -23.75 17.78
N THR A 50 -9.72 -24.86 17.11
CA THR A 50 -8.77 -25.59 16.23
C THR A 50 -9.23 -25.67 14.78
N GLY A 51 -10.22 -24.87 14.39
CA GLY A 51 -10.69 -24.78 13.00
C GLY A 51 -11.78 -25.78 12.60
N THR A 52 -12.12 -26.73 13.46
CA THR A 52 -13.04 -27.85 13.17
C THR A 52 -14.52 -27.54 13.41
N GLN A 53 -14.84 -26.37 13.99
CA GLN A 53 -16.21 -25.97 14.33
C GLN A 53 -16.95 -26.88 15.34
N ALA A 54 -16.23 -27.75 16.06
CA ALA A 54 -16.84 -28.77 16.93
C ALA A 54 -17.80 -28.19 17.99
N SER A 55 -17.46 -27.08 18.63
CA SER A 55 -18.33 -26.44 19.63
C SER A 55 -19.64 -25.93 19.02
N PHE A 56 -19.60 -25.38 17.80
CA PHE A 56 -20.81 -24.95 17.08
C PHE A 56 -21.63 -26.15 16.61
N LEU A 57 -20.98 -27.23 16.17
CA LEU A 57 -21.67 -28.46 15.79
C LEU A 57 -22.42 -29.08 16.97
N GLN A 58 -21.81 -29.09 18.16
CA GLN A 58 -22.45 -29.54 19.39
C GLN A 58 -23.64 -28.63 19.77
N LEU A 59 -23.46 -27.31 19.69
CA LEU A 59 -24.53 -26.33 19.94
C LEU A 59 -25.76 -26.57 19.05
N PHE A 60 -25.53 -26.95 17.79
CA PHE A 60 -26.59 -27.29 16.84
C PHE A 60 -26.95 -28.79 16.81
N LYS A 61 -26.60 -29.56 17.86
CA LYS A 61 -26.96 -30.98 18.01
C LYS A 61 -26.58 -31.86 16.79
N GLY A 62 -25.42 -31.60 16.20
CA GLY A 62 -24.92 -32.33 15.03
C GLY A 62 -25.36 -31.78 13.68
N ASP A 63 -26.19 -30.73 13.64
CA ASP A 63 -26.66 -30.13 12.38
C ASP A 63 -25.56 -29.30 11.70
N SER A 64 -24.87 -29.93 10.76
CA SER A 64 -23.81 -29.31 9.96
C SER A 64 -24.32 -28.21 9.02
N ALA A 65 -25.60 -28.25 8.63
CA ALA A 65 -26.16 -27.23 7.75
C ALA A 65 -26.33 -25.91 8.52
N LYS A 66 -26.77 -25.95 9.78
CA LYS A 66 -26.84 -24.77 10.65
C LYS A 66 -25.47 -24.16 10.93
N VAL A 67 -24.43 -24.97 11.13
CA VAL A 67 -23.04 -24.47 11.30
C VAL A 67 -22.60 -23.69 10.06
N ARG A 68 -22.81 -24.25 8.85
CA ARG A 68 -22.47 -23.58 7.60
C ARG A 68 -23.28 -22.30 7.38
N ALA A 69 -24.57 -22.32 7.74
CA ALA A 69 -25.44 -21.14 7.64
C ALA A 69 -24.99 -20.03 8.60
N LEU A 70 -24.62 -20.37 9.83
CA LEU A 70 -24.06 -19.42 10.79
C LEU A 70 -22.77 -18.77 10.26
N ASP A 71 -21.82 -19.57 9.78
CA ASP A 71 -20.56 -19.09 9.23
C ASP A 71 -20.74 -18.15 8.05
N LYS A 72 -21.68 -18.48 7.15
CA LYS A 72 -22.06 -17.61 6.04
C LYS A 72 -22.70 -16.31 6.53
N ARG A 73 -23.67 -16.40 7.45
CA ARG A 73 -24.43 -15.24 7.93
C ARG A 73 -23.54 -14.23 8.65
N VAL A 74 -22.61 -14.70 9.50
CA VAL A 74 -21.68 -13.81 10.21
C VAL A 74 -20.71 -13.14 9.22
N ALA A 75 -20.23 -13.85 8.19
CA ALA A 75 -19.39 -13.25 7.16
C ALA A 75 -20.12 -12.14 6.38
N GLU A 76 -21.38 -12.37 6.00
CA GLU A 76 -22.23 -11.38 5.33
C GLU A 76 -22.46 -10.14 6.21
N LEU A 77 -22.76 -10.34 7.50
CA LEU A 77 -22.94 -9.24 8.46
C LEU A 77 -21.65 -8.44 8.67
N ALA A 78 -20.48 -9.07 8.51
CA ALA A 78 -19.18 -8.42 8.55
C ALA A 78 -18.77 -7.76 7.21
N GLY A 79 -19.62 -7.83 6.18
CA GLY A 79 -19.36 -7.23 4.87
C GLY A 79 -18.44 -8.05 3.95
N PHE A 80 -18.22 -9.34 4.26
CA PHE A 80 -17.39 -10.23 3.44
C PHE A 80 -18.25 -11.15 2.57
N ASN A 81 -17.92 -11.20 1.27
CA ASN A 81 -18.50 -12.15 0.31
C ASN A 81 -17.70 -13.47 0.24
N LYS A 82 -16.43 -13.47 0.66
CA LYS A 82 -15.53 -14.63 0.68
C LYS A 82 -15.20 -15.02 2.12
N ARG A 83 -15.08 -16.31 2.40
CA ARG A 83 -14.67 -16.85 3.70
C ARG A 83 -13.69 -18.02 3.54
N TYR A 84 -12.83 -18.22 4.53
CA TYR A 84 -11.98 -19.41 4.56
C TYR A 84 -12.80 -20.65 4.91
N ILE A 85 -12.59 -21.73 4.16
CA ILE A 85 -13.14 -23.05 4.46
C ILE A 85 -12.21 -23.77 5.44
N VAL A 86 -10.90 -23.62 5.24
CA VAL A 86 -9.85 -24.27 6.04
C VAL A 86 -9.12 -23.21 6.86
N THR A 87 -9.12 -23.38 8.18
CA THR A 87 -8.34 -22.58 9.12
C THR A 87 -7.85 -23.47 10.25
N GLY A 88 -6.83 -23.02 10.98
CA GLY A 88 -6.62 -23.48 12.36
C GLY A 88 -7.43 -22.61 13.32
N GLN A 89 -6.79 -22.20 14.41
CA GLN A 89 -7.35 -21.21 15.33
C GLN A 89 -7.57 -19.85 14.67
N THR A 90 -6.66 -19.43 13.80
CA THR A 90 -6.69 -18.15 13.09
C THR A 90 -6.78 -18.36 11.58
N TYR A 91 -6.94 -17.27 10.84
CA TYR A 91 -6.58 -17.27 9.43
C TYR A 91 -5.07 -17.50 9.27
N SER A 92 -4.63 -17.90 8.07
CA SER A 92 -3.20 -18.12 7.80
C SER A 92 -2.43 -16.80 7.83
N ARG A 93 -1.33 -16.73 8.57
CA ARG A 93 -0.46 -15.55 8.62
C ARG A 93 0.25 -15.23 7.31
N LYS A 94 0.14 -16.12 6.31
CA LYS A 94 0.52 -15.81 4.93
C LYS A 94 -0.27 -14.61 4.37
N VAL A 95 -1.51 -14.42 4.81
CA VAL A 95 -2.33 -13.25 4.41
C VAL A 95 -1.68 -11.95 4.86
N ASP A 96 -1.09 -11.92 6.06
CA ASP A 96 -0.42 -10.74 6.59
C ASP A 96 0.79 -10.38 5.70
N LEU A 97 1.53 -11.39 5.23
CA LEU A 97 2.64 -11.18 4.29
C LEU A 97 2.16 -10.63 2.95
N GLU A 98 1.05 -11.14 2.39
CA GLU A 98 0.51 -10.63 1.12
C GLU A 98 0.13 -9.14 1.22
N VAL A 99 -0.46 -8.72 2.34
CA VAL A 99 -0.80 -7.32 2.60
C VAL A 99 0.45 -6.46 2.77
N ILE A 100 1.40 -6.90 3.62
CA ILE A 100 2.63 -6.14 3.89
C ILE A 100 3.50 -6.03 2.63
N SER A 101 3.57 -7.07 1.80
CA SER A 101 4.31 -7.02 0.54
C SER A 101 3.75 -5.98 -0.43
N ALA A 102 2.42 -5.84 -0.53
CA ALA A 102 1.82 -4.80 -1.36
C ALA A 102 2.15 -3.39 -0.84
N LEU A 103 2.12 -3.18 0.48
CA LEU A 103 2.52 -1.91 1.09
C LEU A 103 4.02 -1.61 0.92
N SER A 104 4.86 -2.64 1.02
CA SER A 104 6.30 -2.51 0.81
C SER A 104 6.64 -2.14 -0.64
N GLY A 105 5.89 -2.66 -1.63
CA GLY A 105 6.00 -2.23 -3.03
C GLY A 105 5.74 -0.73 -3.19
N LEU A 106 4.63 -0.24 -2.62
CA LEU A 106 4.30 1.19 -2.61
C LEU A 106 5.39 2.03 -1.94
N GLY A 107 5.96 1.55 -0.83
CA GLY A 107 7.08 2.21 -0.17
C GLY A 107 8.27 2.43 -1.12
N ALA A 108 8.69 1.38 -1.83
CA ALA A 108 9.79 1.48 -2.80
C ALA A 108 9.50 2.51 -3.91
N THR A 109 8.28 2.53 -4.44
CA THR A 109 7.82 3.50 -5.44
C THR A 109 7.91 4.94 -4.91
N VAL A 110 7.36 5.19 -3.72
CA VAL A 110 7.38 6.51 -3.07
C VAL A 110 8.81 6.94 -2.80
N HIS A 111 9.65 6.05 -2.27
CA HIS A 111 11.05 6.35 -1.97
C HIS A 111 11.81 6.79 -3.22
N LYS A 112 11.62 6.09 -4.34
CA LYS A 112 12.26 6.41 -5.63
C LYS A 112 11.77 7.73 -6.21
N MET A 113 10.45 7.95 -6.26
CA MET A 113 9.84 9.18 -6.78
C MET A 113 10.30 10.41 -5.97
N CYS A 114 10.21 10.35 -4.65
CA CYS A 114 10.60 11.44 -3.77
C CYS A 114 12.11 11.71 -3.79
N SER A 115 12.95 10.68 -4.00
CA SER A 115 14.38 10.87 -4.21
C SER A 115 14.68 11.62 -5.52
N ASP A 116 13.99 11.31 -6.61
CA ASP A 116 14.11 12.08 -7.86
C ASP A 116 13.73 13.55 -7.64
N ILE A 117 12.61 13.81 -6.94
CA ILE A 117 12.14 15.18 -6.65
C ILE A 117 13.18 15.95 -5.84
N ARG A 118 13.80 15.33 -4.84
CA ARG A 118 14.87 15.95 -4.04
C ARG A 118 16.09 16.32 -4.89
N ILE A 119 16.46 15.48 -5.85
CA ILE A 119 17.55 15.77 -6.80
C ILE A 119 17.15 16.92 -7.74
N LEU A 120 15.89 16.98 -8.18
CA LEU A 120 15.42 18.07 -9.04
C LEU A 120 15.35 19.41 -8.30
N ALA A 121 14.98 19.38 -7.03
CA ALA A 121 15.00 20.56 -6.16
C ALA A 121 16.41 21.12 -5.98
N SER A 122 17.43 20.27 -5.84
CA SER A 122 18.83 20.72 -5.73
C SER A 122 19.32 21.43 -7.00
N ARG A 123 18.74 21.09 -8.16
CA ARG A 123 19.03 21.70 -9.47
C ARG A 123 18.12 22.88 -9.81
N LYS A 124 17.16 23.22 -8.94
CA LYS A 124 16.13 24.24 -9.18
C LYS A 124 15.28 23.99 -10.44
N GLU A 125 15.18 22.72 -10.86
CA GLU A 125 14.37 22.32 -12.02
C GLU A 125 12.91 22.07 -11.63
N LEU A 126 12.67 21.61 -10.41
CA LEU A 126 11.34 21.35 -9.85
C LEU A 126 11.37 21.51 -8.33
N GLU A 127 10.36 22.17 -7.77
CA GLU A 127 10.18 22.32 -6.33
C GLU A 127 8.85 21.69 -5.88
N GLU A 128 8.77 21.33 -4.60
CA GLU A 128 7.49 20.98 -3.98
C GLU A 128 6.57 22.21 -3.87
N PRO A 129 5.25 22.01 -3.76
CA PRO A 129 4.34 23.10 -3.41
C PRO A 129 4.77 23.76 -2.09
N PHE A 130 4.73 25.09 -2.04
CA PHE A 130 5.19 25.89 -0.91
C PHE A 130 4.02 26.70 -0.37
N GLU A 131 3.63 26.49 0.89
CA GLU A 131 2.49 27.20 1.49
C GLU A 131 2.82 28.68 1.74
N ALA A 132 1.80 29.54 1.73
CA ALA A 132 1.96 30.97 1.98
C ALA A 132 2.61 31.28 3.34
N SER A 133 2.35 30.46 4.37
CA SER A 133 2.93 30.60 5.71
C SER A 133 4.15 29.70 5.97
N GLN A 134 4.64 28.99 4.95
CA GLN A 134 5.74 28.05 5.13
C GLN A 134 7.07 28.79 5.30
N ILE A 135 7.76 28.50 6.41
CA ILE A 135 9.14 28.96 6.62
C ILE A 135 10.07 27.86 6.10
N GLY A 136 10.79 28.15 5.01
CA GLY A 136 11.72 27.19 4.40
C GLY A 136 12.99 26.96 5.22
N SER A 137 13.55 28.04 5.77
CA SER A 137 14.66 28.03 6.72
C SER A 137 14.54 29.23 7.64
N SER A 138 14.81 29.04 8.94
CA SER A 138 14.80 30.12 9.94
C SER A 138 15.88 31.18 9.70
N ALA A 139 16.92 30.87 8.92
CA ALA A 139 18.06 31.76 8.67
C ALA A 139 18.19 32.21 7.20
N MET A 140 17.54 31.51 6.26
CA MET A 140 17.69 31.76 4.82
C MET A 140 16.32 31.90 4.15
N PRO A 141 15.81 33.12 3.94
CA PRO A 141 14.46 33.35 3.41
C PRO A 141 14.27 32.86 1.97
N TYR A 142 15.35 32.74 1.19
CA TYR A 142 15.31 32.22 -0.18
C TYR A 142 15.42 30.69 -0.27
N LYS A 143 15.76 29.99 0.84
CA LYS A 143 16.02 28.56 0.83
C LYS A 143 14.72 27.78 1.00
N ARG A 144 14.41 26.95 0.01
CA ARG A 144 13.30 26.00 0.04
C ARG A 144 13.84 24.58 0.12
N ASN A 145 13.33 23.80 1.06
CA ASN A 145 13.72 22.41 1.28
C ASN A 145 12.60 21.47 0.84
N PRO A 146 12.91 20.36 0.15
CA PRO A 146 11.93 19.34 -0.24
C PRO A 146 11.53 18.44 0.95
N MET A 147 11.06 19.05 2.04
CA MET A 147 10.84 18.39 3.33
C MET A 147 9.73 17.33 3.25
N ARG A 148 8.74 17.50 2.34
CA ARG A 148 7.66 16.53 2.21
C ARG A 148 8.19 15.26 1.56
N SER A 149 9.00 15.37 0.50
CA SER A 149 9.68 14.25 -0.14
C SER A 149 10.69 13.59 0.79
N GLU A 150 11.43 14.36 1.59
CA GLU A 150 12.32 13.80 2.63
C GLU A 150 11.54 12.96 3.64
N ARG A 151 10.40 13.46 4.12
CA ARG A 151 9.52 12.70 5.03
C ARG A 151 8.91 11.47 4.36
N CYS A 152 8.49 11.58 3.10
CA CYS A 152 8.02 10.44 2.33
C CYS A 152 9.08 9.36 2.23
N CYS A 153 10.33 9.69 1.86
CA CYS A 153 11.44 8.73 1.84
C CYS A 153 11.78 8.14 3.21
N ALA A 154 11.56 8.88 4.31
CA ALA A 154 11.84 8.39 5.66
C ALA A 154 10.78 7.41 6.20
N LEU A 155 9.53 7.53 5.73
CA LEU A 155 8.42 6.64 6.11
C LEU A 155 8.27 5.44 5.18
N ALA A 156 8.67 5.60 3.92
CA ALA A 156 8.57 4.61 2.86
C ALA A 156 9.71 3.59 2.92
#